data_AF-A0A7L0R521-F1
#
_entry.id   AF-A0A7L0R521-F1
#
_cell.length_a   1.000
_cell.length_b   1.000
_cell.length_c   1.000
_cell.angle_alpha   90.00
_cell.angle_beta   90.00
_cell.angle_gamma   90.00
#
_symmetry.space_group_name_H-M   'P 1'
#
loop_
_entity.id
_entity.type
_entity.pdbx_description
1 polymer ?
#
loop_
_entity_poly.entity_id
_entity_poly.type
_entity_poly.pdbx_seq_one_letter_code
_entity_poly.pdbx_strand_id
1 'polypeptide(L)' 'PGAVRLVAQLNEQRSAERRPPQPVRSLRDPFDPAAFNFTRLRPAELLFRLRRAG' A
#
# COMPACT_ATOMS: atom_id res chain seq x y z
N PRO A 1 -11.54 7.64 23.86
CA PRO A 1 -12.29 7.51 22.58
C PRO A 1 -13.60 8.32 22.63
N GLY A 2 -13.82 9.24 21.68
CA GLY A 2 -14.97 10.16 21.66
C GLY A 2 -16.23 9.60 21.00
N ALA A 3 -17.33 10.36 21.05
CA ALA A 3 -18.69 9.95 20.64
C ALA A 3 -18.79 9.37 19.22
N VAL A 4 -17.93 9.80 18.29
CA VAL A 4 -17.92 9.34 16.89
C VAL A 4 -17.04 8.12 16.63
N ARG A 5 -16.19 7.69 17.59
CA ARG A 5 -15.27 6.54 17.50
C ARG A 5 -14.36 6.50 16.26
N LEU A 6 -14.19 7.60 15.55
CA LEU A 6 -13.30 7.68 14.39
C LEU A 6 -11.85 7.76 14.85
N VAL A 7 -10.99 6.98 14.19
CA VAL A 7 -9.54 7.00 14.36
C VAL A 7 -8.94 7.25 12.99
N ALA A 8 -8.20 8.35 12.85
CA ALA A 8 -7.33 8.57 11.71
C ALA A 8 -5.95 8.02 12.08
N GLN A 9 -5.43 7.09 11.27
CA GLN A 9 -4.07 6.62 11.40
C GLN A 9 -3.23 7.21 10.26
N LEU A 10 -2.29 8.05 10.62
CA LEU A 10 -1.32 8.60 9.68
C LEU A 10 -0.21 7.55 9.46
N ASN A 11 0.12 7.29 8.20
CA ASN A 11 1.31 6.53 7.87
C ASN A 11 2.46 7.53 7.72
N GLU A 12 3.03 8.00 8.83
CA GLU A 12 4.06 9.06 8.81
C GLU A 12 5.28 8.66 7.97
N GLN A 13 5.65 7.38 7.99
CA GLN A 13 6.72 6.82 7.17
C GLN A 13 6.39 6.75 5.68
N ARG A 14 5.12 6.94 5.27
CA ARG A 14 4.68 6.81 3.86
C ARG A 14 5.44 7.71 2.92
N SER A 15 5.83 8.91 3.35
CA SER A 15 6.56 9.84 2.49
C SER A 15 7.97 9.34 2.16
N ALA A 16 8.64 8.71 3.12
CA ALA A 16 10.00 8.19 2.97
C ALA A 16 10.02 6.78 2.34
N GLU A 17 9.10 5.91 2.78
CA GLU A 17 9.04 4.49 2.40
C GLU A 17 8.11 4.22 1.20
N ARG A 18 7.69 5.26 0.47
CA ARG A 18 6.85 5.08 -0.72
C ARG A 18 7.61 4.26 -1.77
N ARG A 19 6.89 3.34 -2.42
CA ARG A 19 7.41 2.68 -3.62
C ARG A 19 7.74 3.74 -4.68
N PRO A 20 8.90 3.66 -5.37
CA PRO A 20 9.24 4.61 -6.42
C PRO A 20 8.18 4.58 -7.54
N PRO A 21 7.94 5.71 -8.21
CA PRO A 21 7.04 5.74 -9.35
C PRO A 21 7.57 4.82 -10.45
N GLN A 22 6.65 4.17 -11.17
CA GLN A 22 7.02 3.38 -12.34
C GLN A 22 7.48 4.34 -13.46
N PRO A 23 8.63 4.11 -14.10
CA PRO A 23 9.06 4.92 -15.23
C PRO A 23 8.15 4.64 -16.43
N VAL A 24 7.44 5.66 -16.90
CA VAL A 24 6.67 5.61 -18.14
C VAL A 24 7.58 6.03 -19.29
N ARG A 25 7.87 5.12 -20.21
CA ARG A 25 8.82 5.37 -21.32
C ARG A 25 8.09 5.70 -22.62
N SER A 26 6.89 5.16 -22.80
CA SER A 26 6.06 5.36 -23.98
C SER A 26 4.58 5.25 -23.65
N LEU A 27 3.72 5.92 -24.43
CA LEU A 27 2.27 5.75 -24.37
C LEU A 27 1.82 4.36 -24.88
N ARG A 28 2.71 3.64 -25.58
CA ARG A 28 2.45 2.30 -26.10
C ARG A 28 3.06 1.20 -25.23
N ASP A 29 3.59 1.55 -24.04
CA ASP A 29 4.14 0.55 -23.13
C ASP A 29 3.05 -0.50 -22.81
N PRO A 30 3.34 -1.80 -22.95
CA PRO A 30 2.38 -2.84 -22.69
C PRO A 30 2.03 -2.89 -21.21
N PHE A 31 0.78 -3.22 -20.90
CA PHE A 31 0.34 -3.43 -19.52
C PHE A 31 1.01 -4.68 -18.94
N ASP A 32 1.77 -4.50 -17.85
CA ASP A 32 2.29 -5.60 -17.04
C ASP A 32 1.50 -5.70 -15.71
N PRO A 33 0.64 -6.72 -15.53
CA PRO A 33 -0.13 -6.92 -14.31
C PRO A 33 0.75 -7.21 -13.07
N ALA A 34 2.00 -7.64 -13.26
CA ALA A 34 2.93 -7.85 -12.15
C ALA A 34 3.51 -6.51 -11.65
N ALA A 35 3.74 -5.55 -12.54
CA ALA A 35 4.18 -4.19 -12.20
C ALA A 35 3.02 -3.34 -11.64
N PHE A 36 1.80 -3.55 -12.12
CA PHE A 36 0.62 -2.78 -11.73
C PHE A 36 -0.12 -3.41 -10.54
N ASN A 37 0.52 -3.48 -9.37
CA ASN A 37 -0.12 -4.01 -8.17
C ASN A 37 0.34 -3.27 -6.90
N PHE A 38 -0.27 -2.11 -6.66
CA PHE A 38 0.03 -1.24 -5.52
C PHE A 38 -0.46 -1.81 -4.18
N THR A 39 -1.34 -2.81 -4.20
CA THR A 39 -1.83 -3.51 -3.01
C THR A 39 -1.08 -4.82 -2.74
N ARG A 40 -0.26 -5.29 -3.68
CA ARG A 40 0.57 -6.48 -3.49
C ARG A 40 1.77 -6.15 -2.61
N LEU A 41 1.69 -6.61 -1.37
CA LEU A 41 2.77 -6.61 -0.40
C LEU A 41 3.70 -7.81 -0.65
N ARG A 42 5.00 -7.58 -0.57
CA ARG A 42 5.99 -8.67 -0.49
C ARG A 42 5.78 -9.39 0.85
N PRO A 43 5.97 -10.73 0.92
CA PRO A 43 5.82 -11.45 2.19
C PRO A 43 6.68 -10.89 3.33
N ALA A 44 7.88 -10.40 3.01
CA ALA A 44 8.79 -9.76 3.98
C ALA A 44 8.30 -8.40 4.51
N GLU A 45 7.33 -7.75 3.84
CA GLU A 45 6.73 -6.48 4.29
C GLU A 45 5.57 -6.71 5.28
N LEU A 46 5.13 -7.96 5.47
CA LEU A 46 4.00 -8.29 6.33
C LEU A 46 4.44 -8.37 7.80
N LEU A 47 4.12 -7.34 8.59
CA LEU A 47 4.46 -7.30 10.02
C LEU A 47 3.44 -8.03 10.90
N PHE A 48 2.15 -7.88 10.62
CA PHE A 48 1.09 -8.52 11.38
C PHE A 48 -0.16 -8.72 10.52
N ARG A 49 -0.98 -9.72 10.87
CA ARG A 49 -2.26 -10.01 10.21
C ARG A 49 -3.37 -9.95 11.24
N LEU A 50 -4.29 -9.00 11.08
CA LEU A 50 -5.47 -8.92 11.92
C LEU A 50 -6.46 -10.02 11.54
N ARG A 51 -7.05 -10.67 12.54
CA ARG A 51 -8.17 -11.60 12.39
C ARG A 51 -9.34 -11.05 13.19
N ARG A 52 -10.56 -11.17 12.67
CA ARG A 52 -11.75 -10.91 13.47
C ARG A 52 -11.85 -11.99 14.55
N ALA A 53 -12.16 -11.58 15.78
CA ALA A 53 -12.63 -12.51 16.80
C ALA A 53 -13.95 -13.11 16.29
N GLY A 54 -14.05 -14.44 16.36
CA GLY A 54 -15.30 -15.15 16.07
C GLY A 54 -16.34 -14.91 17.16
#